data_AF-A0A7C5VUI7-F1
#
_entry.id   AF-A0A7C5VUI7-F1
#
_cell.length_a   1.000
_cell.length_b   1.000
_cell.length_c   1.000
_cell.angle_alpha   90.00
_cell.angle_beta   90.00
_cell.angle_gamma   90.00
#
_symmetry.space_group_name_H-M   'P 1'
#
loop_
_entity.id
_entity.type
_entity.pdbx_description
1 polymer ?
#
loop_
_entity_poly.entity_id
_entity_poly.type
_entity_poly.pdbx_seq_one_letter_code
_entity_poly.pdbx_strand_id
1 'polypeptide(L)' 'MAFLGVPYGVPYTGRGPELPSAAAPTAFRAASLAFQPYYRNYDVDFDGDLFADRALSLADAGDV' A
#
# COMPACT_ATOMS: atom_id res chain seq x y z
N MET A 1 -8.67 2.96 8.14
CA MET A 1 -8.49 2.77 6.68
C MET A 1 -7.96 1.37 6.45
N ALA A 2 -8.29 0.72 5.34
CA ALA A 2 -7.86 -0.65 5.07
C ALA A 2 -7.23 -0.77 3.67
N PHE A 3 -6.19 -1.58 3.56
CA PHE A 3 -5.60 -1.99 2.29
C PHE A 3 -6.03 -3.42 1.97
N LEU A 4 -6.35 -3.68 0.70
CA LEU A 4 -6.64 -5.01 0.18
C LEU A 4 -5.83 -5.14 -1.10
N GLY A 5 -5.01 -6.19 -1.20
CA GLY A 5 -4.34 -6.51 -2.44
C GLY A 5 -5.25 -7.31 -3.36
N VAL A 6 -5.23 -6.96 -4.64
CA VAL A 6 -5.91 -7.70 -5.70
C VAL A 6 -4.88 -8.05 -6.75
N PRO A 7 -4.18 -9.20 -6.60
CA PRO A 7 -3.23 -9.66 -7.61
C PRO A 7 -3.91 -9.77 -8.97
N TYR A 8 -3.22 -9.35 -10.04
CA TYR A 8 -3.72 -9.60 -11.39
C TYR A 8 -3.95 -11.10 -11.60
N GLY A 9 -5.15 -11.44 -12.10
CA GLY A 9 -5.54 -12.84 -12.29
C GLY A 9 -6.23 -13.49 -11.10
N VAL A 10 -6.48 -12.74 -10.01
CA VAL A 10 -7.20 -13.19 -8.82
C VAL A 10 -8.32 -12.19 -8.46
N PRO A 11 -9.52 -12.65 -8.05
CA PRO A 11 -9.96 -14.05 -7.98
C PRO A 11 -10.32 -14.62 -9.36
N TYR A 12 -10.39 -13.78 -10.40
CA TYR A 12 -10.75 -14.17 -11.75
C TYR A 12 -9.53 -14.31 -12.63
N THR A 13 -9.45 -15.41 -13.37
CA THR A 13 -8.40 -15.64 -14.34
C THR A 13 -8.32 -14.50 -15.34
N GLY A 14 -7.17 -13.81 -15.35
CA GLY A 14 -6.89 -12.76 -16.31
C GLY A 14 -6.89 -13.34 -17.71
N ARG A 15 -7.61 -12.72 -18.65
CA ARG A 15 -7.61 -13.14 -20.06
C ARG A 15 -6.37 -12.68 -20.83
N GLY A 16 -5.28 -12.37 -20.13
CA GLY A 16 -4.04 -11.81 -20.67
C GLY A 16 -2.80 -12.56 -20.17
N PRO A 17 -1.61 -12.24 -20.70
CA PRO A 17 -0.35 -12.79 -20.20
C PRO A 17 -0.21 -12.48 -18.70
N GLU A 18 0.51 -13.33 -17.97
CA GLU A 18 0.82 -13.08 -16.56
C GLU A 18 1.60 -11.77 -16.47
N LEU A 19 0.94 -10.73 -15.92
CA LEU A 19 1.52 -9.41 -15.81
C LEU A 19 2.37 -9.35 -14.54
N PRO A 20 3.56 -8.71 -14.57
CA PRO A 20 4.38 -8.50 -13.37
C PRO A 20 3.65 -7.83 -12.20
N SER A 21 2.54 -7.14 -12.49
CA SER A 21 1.64 -6.55 -11.48
C SER A 21 0.97 -7.56 -10.56
N ALA A 22 0.93 -8.85 -10.90
CA ALA A 22 0.44 -9.89 -9.99
C ALA A 22 1.23 -9.92 -8.66
N ALA A 23 2.52 -9.62 -8.69
CA ALA A 23 3.37 -9.55 -7.51
C ALA A 23 3.31 -8.20 -6.76
N ALA A 24 2.55 -7.22 -7.28
CA ALA A 24 2.55 -5.87 -6.74
C ALA A 24 2.08 -5.79 -5.27
N PRO A 25 1.02 -6.49 -4.82
CA PRO A 25 0.61 -6.42 -3.41
C PRO A 25 1.72 -6.86 -2.45
N THR A 26 2.37 -7.99 -2.74
CA THR A 26 3.50 -8.50 -1.97
C THR A 26 4.68 -7.54 -1.97
N ALA A 27 5.06 -7.01 -3.14
CA ALA A 27 6.16 -6.06 -3.27
C ALA A 27 5.89 -4.76 -2.50
N PHE A 28 4.66 -4.26 -2.54
CA PHE A 28 4.25 -3.05 -1.83
C PHE A 28 4.33 -3.22 -0.32
N ARG A 29 3.87 -4.36 0.23
CA ARG A 29 4.00 -4.66 1.67
C ARG A 29 5.46 -4.68 2.10
N ALA A 30 6.33 -5.34 1.33
CA ALA A 30 7.76 -5.38 1.62
C ALA A 30 8.38 -3.97 1.62
N ALA A 31 8.05 -3.15 0.63
CA ALA A 31 8.52 -1.76 0.55
C ALA A 31 8.00 -0.88 1.71
N SER A 32 6.76 -1.10 2.14
CA SER A 32 6.14 -0.34 3.24
C SER A 32 6.85 -0.55 4.58
N LEU A 33 7.49 -1.71 4.79
CA LEU A 33 8.31 -1.96 5.98
C LEU A 33 9.64 -1.20 5.95
N ALA A 34 10.16 -0.85 4.78
CA ALA A 34 11.39 -0.07 4.65
C ALA A 34 11.18 1.43 4.92
N PHE A 35 9.94 1.93 4.77
CA PHE A 35 9.60 3.35 4.89
C PHE A 35 9.23 3.81 6.31
N GLN A 36 9.35 2.92 7.30
CA GLN A 36 8.93 3.18 8.69
C GLN A 36 9.54 4.41 9.39
N PRO A 37 10.77 4.88 9.08
CA PRO A 37 11.31 6.07 9.73
C PRO A 37 10.58 7.38 9.36
N TYR A 38 9.77 7.38 8.30
CA TYR A 38 9.28 8.62 7.69
C TYR A 38 7.87 9.06 8.10
N TYR A 39 7.19 8.35 9.02
CA TYR A 39 5.80 8.68 9.41
C TYR A 39 5.65 9.97 10.23
N ARG A 40 6.75 10.59 10.68
CA ARG A 40 6.74 11.83 11.46
C ARG A 40 7.52 12.94 10.77
N ASN A 41 7.68 12.86 9.46
CA ASN A 41 8.39 13.91 8.73
C ASN A 41 7.45 15.04 8.32
N TYR A 42 8.01 16.23 8.37
CA TYR A 42 7.38 17.42 7.81
C TYR A 42 7.32 17.28 6.29
N ASP A 43 6.11 17.29 5.75
CA ASP A 43 5.90 17.29 4.30
C ASP A 43 5.92 18.75 3.83
N VAL A 44 6.92 19.08 3.02
CA VAL A 44 7.14 20.44 2.49
C VAL A 44 6.13 20.83 1.41
N ASP A 45 5.49 19.85 0.76
CA ASP A 45 4.45 20.11 -0.25
C ASP A 45 3.10 20.45 0.41
N PHE A 46 2.84 19.90 1.59
CA PHE A 46 1.63 20.18 2.39
C PHE A 46 1.83 21.22 3.49
N ASP A 47 3.05 21.74 3.65
CA ASP A 47 3.45 22.69 4.69
C ASP A 47 3.05 22.24 6.12
N GLY A 48 3.28 20.96 6.41
CA GLY A 48 2.87 20.38 7.69
C GLY A 48 3.08 18.88 7.81
N ASP A 49 2.58 18.31 8.91
CA ASP A 49 2.49 16.86 9.06
C ASP A 49 1.45 16.29 8.08
N LEU A 50 1.80 15.20 7.39
CA LEU A 50 0.96 14.52 6.40
C LEU A 50 -0.43 14.19 6.96
N PHE A 51 -0.52 13.95 8.26
CA PHE A 51 -1.77 13.57 8.92
C PHE A 51 -2.35 14.64 9.85
N ALA A 52 -1.71 15.81 9.95
CA ALA A 52 -2.17 16.95 10.75
C ALA A 52 -2.64 16.53 12.17
N ASP A 53 -1.83 15.76 12.89
CA ASP A 53 -2.10 15.23 14.23
C ASP A 53 -3.32 14.29 14.37
N ARG A 54 -3.90 13.83 13.25
CA ARG A 54 -5.03 12.90 13.30
C ARG A 54 -4.58 11.49 13.66
N ALA A 55 -5.25 10.90 14.65
CA ALA A 55 -5.08 9.49 14.97
C ALA A 55 -5.62 8.61 13.83
N LEU A 56 -4.71 8.07 13.01
CA LEU A 56 -5.04 7.15 11.92
C LEU A 56 -4.72 5.71 12.32
N SER A 57 -5.66 4.81 11.99
CA SER A 57 -5.46 3.36 12.05
C SER A 57 -5.51 2.80 10.64
N LEU A 58 -4.47 2.07 10.27
CA LEU A 58 -4.32 1.39 8.99
C LEU A 58 -4.36 -0.12 9.25
N ALA A 59 -5.18 -0.83 8.51
CA ALA A 59 -5.28 -2.30 8.56
C ALA A 59 -4.90 -2.88 7.20
N ASP A 60 -4.20 -4.01 7.21
CA ASP A 60 -3.98 -4.84 6.01
C ASP A 60 -4.99 -5.99 6.03
N ALA A 61 -5.87 -6.02 5.03
CA ALA A 61 -6.90 -7.05 4.87
C ALA A 61 -6.38 -8.28 4.11
N GLY A 62 -5.11 -8.29 3.70
CA GLY A 62 -4.52 -9.37 2.91
C GLY A 62 -4.83 -9.23 1.42
N ASP A 63 -4.82 -10.36 0.72
CA ASP A 63 -5.16 -10.46 -0.70
C ASP A 63 -6.47 -11.24 -0.87
N VAL A 64 -7.21 -10.95 -1.94
CA VAL A 64 -8.37 -11.77 -2.37
C VAL A 64 -7.97 -13.11 -2.96
#